data_AF-A0A3D0P8N9-F1
#
_entry.id   AF-A0A3D0P8N9-F1
#
_cell.length_a   1.000
_cell.length_b   1.000
_cell.length_c   1.000
_cell.angle_alpha   90.00
_cell.angle_beta   90.00
_cell.angle_gamma   90.00
#
_symmetry.space_group_name_H-M   'P 1'
#
loop_
_entity.id
_entity.type
_entity.pdbx_description
1 polymer ?
#
loop_
_entity_poly.entity_id
_entity_poly.type
_entity_poly.pdbx_seq_one_letter_code
_entity_poly.pdbx_strand_id
1 'polypeptide(L)'
;PRLFAAGAVSALVLPLLLLVRQWLGWTYVHRRLMRERITYEESGWYDGQEWEKPLEWREKDLLIAQHQVRPVLGRLLRAISVLAALLLWGASLCQAL
;
A
#
# COMPACT_ATOMS: atom_id res chain seq x y z
N PRO A 1 -15.44 -12.49 29.54
CA PRO A 1 -14.32 -11.54 29.29
C PRO A 1 -13.39 -11.97 28.15
N ARG A 2 -12.80 -13.18 28.19
CA ARG A 2 -11.88 -13.70 27.15
C ARG A 2 -12.45 -13.68 25.72
N LEU A 3 -13.68 -14.18 25.53
CA LEU A 3 -14.32 -14.22 24.21
C LEU A 3 -14.58 -12.83 23.61
N PHE A 4 -14.95 -11.86 24.45
CA PHE A 4 -15.13 -10.47 24.00
C PHE A 4 -13.81 -9.83 23.59
N ALA A 5 -12.74 -10.05 24.35
CA ALA A 5 -11.40 -9.58 24.01
C ALA A 5 -10.90 -10.23 22.70
N ALA A 6 -11.08 -11.55 22.54
CA ALA A 6 -10.74 -12.25 21.30
C ALA A 6 -11.52 -11.73 20.09
N GLY A 7 -12.82 -11.44 20.25
CA GLY A 7 -13.65 -10.82 19.20
C GLY A 7 -13.19 -9.41 18.82
N ALA A 8 -12.80 -8.59 19.79
CA ALA A 8 -12.27 -7.25 19.53
C ALA A 8 -10.93 -7.29 18.78
N VAL A 9 -10.03 -8.22 19.16
CA VAL A 9 -8.73 -8.41 18.49
C VAL A 9 -8.92 -8.94 17.08
N SER A 10 -9.79 -9.94 16.87
CA SER A 10 -10.03 -10.52 15.55
C SER A 10 -10.67 -9.52 14.57
N ALA A 11 -11.49 -8.58 15.06
CA ALA A 11 -12.09 -7.53 14.25
C ALA A 11 -11.06 -6.60 13.58
N LEU A 12 -9.81 -6.53 14.08
CA LEU A 12 -8.73 -5.71 13.50
C LEU A 12 -8.10 -6.33 12.24
N VAL A 13 -8.33 -7.62 11.99
CA VAL A 13 -7.74 -8.34 10.83
C VAL A 13 -8.24 -7.78 9.51
N LEU A 14 -9.55 -7.55 9.35
CA LEU A 14 -10.11 -7.03 8.10
C LEU A 14 -9.60 -5.61 7.78
N PRO A 15 -9.61 -4.63 8.70
CA PRO A 15 -8.97 -3.33 8.50
C PRO A 15 -7.49 -3.42 8.12
N LEU A 16 -6.73 -4.32 8.75
CA LEU A 16 -5.33 -4.55 8.40
C LEU A 16 -5.19 -5.00 6.94
N LEU A 17 -5.97 -5.99 6.50
CA LEU A 17 -5.95 -6.47 5.12
C LEU A 17 -6.32 -5.37 4.11
N LEU A 18 -7.30 -4.54 4.43
CA LEU A 18 -7.69 -3.39 3.59
C LEU A 18 -6.57 -2.36 3.48
N LEU A 19 -5.87 -2.06 4.58
CA LEU A 19 -4.70 -1.17 4.55
C LEU A 19 -3.53 -1.76 3.76
N VAL A 20 -3.26 -3.06 3.89
CA VAL A 20 -2.23 -3.75 3.11
C VAL A 20 -2.57 -3.70 1.61
N ARG A 21 -3.82 -3.97 1.22
CA ARG A 21 -4.29 -3.82 -0.16
C ARG A 21 -4.06 -2.40 -0.69
N GLN A 22 -4.42 -1.40 0.11
CA GLN A 22 -4.24 0.00 -0.25
C GLN A 22 -2.75 0.35 -0.39
N TRP A 23 -1.92 -0.14 0.52
CA TRP A 23 -0.46 0.04 0.48
C TRP A 23 0.15 -0.59 -0.78
N LEU A 24 -0.27 -1.80 -1.16
CA LEU A 24 0.17 -2.45 -2.40
C LEU A 24 -0.21 -1.62 -3.64
N GLY A 25 -1.44 -1.12 -3.68
CA GLY A 25 -1.93 -0.25 -4.77
C GLY A 25 -1.12 1.04 -4.91
N TRP A 26 -0.90 1.76 -3.80
CA TRP A 26 -0.07 2.97 -3.83
C TRP A 26 1.41 2.69 -4.14
N THR A 27 1.93 1.54 -3.72
CA THR A 27 3.31 1.15 -4.06
C THR A 27 3.44 0.85 -5.55
N TYR A 28 2.41 0.25 -6.17
CA TYR A 28 2.34 0.12 -7.63
C TYR A 28 2.37 1.50 -8.33
N VAL A 29 1.52 2.44 -7.89
CA VAL A 29 1.47 3.80 -8.45
C VAL A 29 2.82 4.49 -8.32
N HIS A 30 3.41 4.48 -7.13
CA HIS A 30 4.74 5.06 -6.89
C HIS A 30 5.80 4.47 -7.81
N ARG A 31 5.83 3.14 -7.96
CA ARG A 31 6.76 2.45 -8.86
C ARG A 31 6.53 2.84 -10.32
N ARG A 32 5.27 3.01 -10.76
CA ARG A 32 4.96 3.41 -12.14
C ARG A 32 5.40 4.84 -12.45
N LEU A 33 5.24 5.77 -11.50
CA LEU A 33 5.74 7.14 -11.63
C LEU A 33 7.27 7.16 -11.73
N MET A 34 7.95 6.39 -10.88
CA MET A 34 9.42 6.35 -10.83
C MET A 34 10.08 5.57 -11.99
N ARG A 35 9.35 4.75 -12.74
CA ARG A 35 9.90 4.03 -13.90
C ARG A 35 10.21 4.99 -15.03
N GLU A 36 11.25 4.72 -15.81
CA GLU A 36 11.56 5.48 -17.03
C GLU A 36 10.76 4.98 -18.24
N ARG A 37 10.52 3.66 -18.28
CA ARG A 37 9.76 2.98 -19.33
C ARG A 37 8.47 2.41 -18.78
N ILE A 38 7.41 2.53 -19.56
CA ILE A 38 6.10 1.97 -19.25
C ILE A 38 5.65 1.11 -20.41
N THR A 39 5.06 -0.04 -20.10
CA THR A 39 4.35 -0.84 -21.10
C THR A 39 3.06 -0.10 -21.45
N TYR A 40 2.90 0.25 -22.72
CA TYR A 40 1.64 0.77 -23.23
C TYR A 40 0.75 -0.41 -23.59
N GLU A 41 -0.38 -0.53 -22.90
CA GLU A 41 -1.39 -1.52 -23.27
C GLU A 41 -2.24 -0.89 -24.36
N GLU A 42 -1.87 -1.13 -25.62
CA GLU A 42 -2.78 -0.90 -26.73
C GLU A 42 -3.94 -1.88 -26.59
N SER A 43 -5.18 -1.43 -26.69
CA SER A 43 -6.38 -2.25 -26.52
C SER A 43 -6.63 -3.25 -27.67
N GLY A 44 -5.56 -3.80 -28.27
CA GLY A 44 -5.57 -4.66 -29.45
C GLY A 44 -4.82 -5.99 -29.24
N TRP A 45 -4.66 -6.75 -30.33
CA TRP A 45 -3.97 -8.06 -30.35
C TRP A 45 -2.43 -7.95 -30.44
N TYR A 46 -1.87 -6.75 -30.35
CA TYR A 46 -0.43 -6.52 -30.39
C TYR A 46 0.16 -6.50 -28.99
N ASP A 47 1.33 -7.13 -28.83
CA ASP A 47 2.04 -7.16 -27.56
C ASP A 47 2.32 -5.75 -27.04
N GLY A 48 2.21 -5.58 -25.72
CA GLY A 48 2.45 -4.31 -25.05
C GLY A 48 3.88 -3.82 -25.29
N GLN A 49 4.04 -2.83 -26.17
CA GLN A 49 5.34 -2.22 -26.41
C GLN A 49 5.78 -1.43 -25.16
N GLU A 50 7.05 -1.58 -24.80
CA GLU A 50 7.65 -0.71 -23.80
C GLU A 50 8.05 0.62 -24.44
N TRP A 51 7.54 1.70 -23.89
CA TRP A 51 7.82 3.05 -24.35
C TRP A 51 8.54 3.87 -23.27
N GLU A 52 9.51 4.67 -23.70
CA GLU A 52 10.30 5.54 -22.82
C GLU A 52 9.64 6.89 -22.63
N LYS A 53 9.46 7.30 -21.36
CA LYS A 53 8.82 8.56 -21.01
C LYS A 53 9.72 9.76 -21.36
N PRO A 54 9.19 10.81 -22.04
CA PRO A 54 9.87 12.07 -22.26
C PRO A 54 10.37 12.66 -20.94
N LEU A 55 11.48 13.40 -21.01
CA LEU A 55 12.10 13.98 -19.82
C LEU A 55 11.11 14.85 -19.03
N GLU A 56 10.34 15.70 -19.71
CA GLU A 56 9.34 16.58 -19.08
C GLU A 56 8.27 15.80 -18.29
N TRP A 57 7.91 14.61 -18.75
CA TRP A 57 6.95 13.75 -18.03
C TRP A 57 7.59 13.12 -16.81
N ARG A 58 8.84 12.66 -16.94
CA ARG A 58 9.60 12.07 -15.83
C ARG A 58 9.81 13.07 -14.69
N GLU A 59 10.12 14.33 -15.02
CA GLU A 59 10.28 15.40 -14.02
C GLU A 59 8.96 15.65 -13.25
N LYS A 60 7.84 15.73 -13.96
CA LYS A 60 6.50 15.87 -13.35
C LYS A 60 6.15 14.66 -12.48
N ASP A 61 6.35 13.45 -13.00
CA ASP A 61 6.08 12.20 -12.27
C ASP A 61 6.91 12.12 -11.00
N LEU A 62 8.17 12.54 -11.04
CA LEU A 62 9.07 12.57 -9.89
C LEU A 62 8.58 13.54 -8.81
N LEU A 63 8.11 14.73 -9.19
CA LEU A 63 7.52 15.69 -8.25
C LEU A 63 6.27 15.10 -7.57
N ILE A 64 5.39 14.46 -8.34
CA ILE A 64 4.17 13.80 -7.82
C ILE A 64 4.56 12.63 -6.91
N ALA A 65 5.49 11.77 -7.33
CA ALA A 65 5.93 10.61 -6.56
C ALA A 65 6.48 11.05 -5.19
N GLN A 66 7.30 12.10 -5.16
CA GLN A 66 7.94 12.59 -3.94
C GLN A 66 6.99 13.36 -3.02
N HIS A 67 6.19 14.28 -3.57
CA HIS A 67 5.43 15.23 -2.74
C HIS A 67 4.00 14.79 -2.46
N GLN A 68 3.42 13.92 -3.30
CA GLN A 68 2.03 13.48 -3.15
C GLN A 68 1.95 12.00 -2.74
N VAL A 69 2.66 11.12 -3.44
CA VAL A 69 2.52 9.67 -3.25
C VAL A 69 3.32 9.17 -2.04
N ARG A 70 4.57 9.59 -1.88
CA ARG A 70 5.43 9.14 -0.76
C ARG A 70 4.83 9.47 0.61
N PRO A 71 4.22 10.64 0.88
CA PRO A 71 3.52 10.90 2.13
C PRO A 71 2.32 9.98 2.37
N VAL A 72 1.57 9.59 1.33
CA VAL A 72 0.47 8.62 1.43
C VAL A 72 1.01 7.26 1.86
N LEU A 73 2.08 6.76 1.21
CA LEU A 73 2.73 5.51 1.60
C LEU A 73 3.21 5.54 3.05
N GLY A 74 3.81 6.65 3.49
CA GLY A 74 4.25 6.82 4.88
C GLY A 74 3.10 6.84 5.89
N ARG A 75 1.91 7.36 5.53
CA ARG A 75 0.71 7.27 6.38
C ARG A 75 0.17 5.84 6.45
N LEU A 76 0.12 5.14 5.32
CA LEU A 76 -0.33 3.74 5.27
C LEU A 76 0.58 2.81 6.07
N LEU A 77 1.90 2.93 5.92
CA LEU A 77 2.85 2.13 6.70
C LEU A 77 2.71 2.36 8.20
N ARG A 78 2.54 3.62 8.64
CA ARG A 78 2.28 3.94 10.05
C ARG A 78 0.96 3.35 10.55
N ALA A 79 -0.11 3.40 9.76
CA ALA A 79 -1.39 2.81 10.15
C ALA A 79 -1.29 1.27 10.26
N ILE A 80 -0.61 0.63 9.31
CA ILE A 80 -0.35 -0.83 9.32
C ILE A 80 0.49 -1.21 10.55
N SER A 81 1.55 -0.45 10.87
CA SER A 81 2.41 -0.77 12.01
C SER A 81 1.67 -0.64 13.34
N VAL A 82 0.83 0.38 13.51
CA VAL A 82 -0.01 0.55 14.71
C VAL A 82 -1.01 -0.61 14.83
N LEU A 83 -1.70 -0.97 13.76
CA LEU A 83 -2.65 -2.10 13.78
C LEU A 83 -1.97 -3.44 14.06
N ALA A 84 -0.80 -3.68 13.46
CA ALA A 84 0.00 -4.88 13.73
C ALA A 84 0.44 -4.95 15.20
N ALA A 85 0.89 -3.83 15.77
CA ALA A 85 1.26 -3.76 17.18
C ALA A 85 0.06 -4.03 18.11
N LEU A 86 -1.11 -3.46 17.80
CA LEU A 86 -2.35 -3.69 18.55
C LEU A 86 -2.80 -5.16 18.48
N LEU A 87 -2.68 -5.79 17.31
CA LEU A 87 -3.00 -7.21 17.13
C LEU A 87 -2.09 -8.10 17.97
N LEU A 88 -0.77 -7.87 17.93
CA LEU A 88 0.20 -8.63 18.71
C LEU A 88 -0.05 -8.46 20.21
N TRP A 89 -0.21 -7.21 20.64
CA TRP A 89 -0.45 -6.91 22.06
C TRP A 89 -1.78 -7.49 22.55
N GLY A 90 -2.84 -7.34 21.77
CA GLY A 90 -4.15 -7.91 22.07
C GLY A 90 -4.14 -9.44 22.10
N ALA A 91 -3.41 -10.08 21.19
CA ALA A 91 -3.24 -11.53 21.18
C ALA A 91 -2.51 -12.02 22.43
N SER A 92 -1.43 -11.34 22.86
CA SER A 92 -0.73 -11.65 24.11
C SER A 92 -1.62 -11.48 25.34
N LEU A 93 -2.44 -10.42 25.38
CA LEU A 93 -3.38 -10.20 26.48
C LEU A 93 -4.44 -11.31 26.54
N CYS A 94 -4.98 -11.74 25.39
CA CYS A 94 -5.93 -12.85 25.32
C CYS A 94 -5.36 -14.19 25.78
N GLN A 95 -4.05 -14.41 25.67
CA GLN A 95 -3.39 -15.62 26.18
C GLN A 95 -3.20 -15.56 27.71
N ALA A 96 -3.00 -14.35 28.26
CA ALA A 96 -2.77 -14.15 29.69
C ALA A 96 -4.06 -14.09 30.51
N LEU A 97 -5.13 -13.52 29.93
CA LEU A 97 -6.46 -13.46 30.52
C LEU A 97 -7.07 -14.82 30.61
#